data_AF-N9R710-F1
#
_entry.id   AF-N9R710-F1
#
_cell.length_a   1.000
_cell.length_b   1.000
_cell.length_c   1.000
_cell.angle_alpha   90.00
_cell.angle_beta   90.00
_cell.angle_gamma   90.00
#
_symmetry.space_group_name_H-M   'P 1'
#
loop_
_entity.id
_entity.type
_entity.pdbx_description
1 polymer ?
#
loop_
_entity_poly.entity_id
_entity_poly.type
_entity_poly.pdbx_seq_one_letter_code
_entity_poly.pdbx_strand_id
1 'polypeptide(L)'
;MPNLALKQIFSRMVDRSPFFARPLIRIIKRSFDRQFLNPTLYQQMTLIEQHLATHTWFAGEAFSAADIMMVFLVEALLNLIPDKQRFPATLNYMQRVQALDSFQAAQIKGQWNSTEHQAYWSKTWA
;
A
#
# COMPACT_ATOMS: atom_id res chain seq x y z
N MET A 1 -2.89 2.52 -25.96
CA MET A 1 -2.22 1.50 -25.12
C MET A 1 -2.70 0.10 -25.51
N PRO A 2 -1.97 -0.62 -26.38
CA PRO A 2 -2.34 -1.97 -26.87
C PRO A 2 -2.50 -3.02 -25.75
N ASN A 3 -1.85 -2.80 -24.61
CA ASN A 3 -1.79 -3.74 -23.49
C ASN A 3 -3.09 -3.83 -22.69
N LEU A 4 -4.00 -2.85 -22.84
CA LEU A 4 -5.31 -2.86 -22.17
C LEU A 4 -6.28 -3.85 -22.84
N ALA A 5 -6.21 -3.93 -24.18
CA ALA A 5 -6.98 -4.91 -24.95
C ALA A 5 -6.54 -6.35 -24.65
N LEU A 6 -5.23 -6.57 -24.55
CA LEU A 6 -4.67 -7.87 -24.16
C LEU A 6 -5.13 -8.29 -22.76
N LYS A 7 -5.14 -7.36 -21.79
CA LYS A 7 -5.64 -7.62 -20.43
C LYS A 7 -7.12 -8.05 -20.42
N GLN A 8 -7.96 -7.44 -21.25
CA GLN A 8 -9.37 -7.84 -21.37
C GLN A 8 -9.54 -9.23 -22.00
N ILE A 9 -8.72 -9.56 -22.99
CA ILE A 9 -8.74 -10.89 -23.64
C ILE A 9 -8.36 -11.98 -22.64
N PHE A 10 -7.32 -11.76 -21.84
CA PHE A 10 -6.89 -12.71 -20.80
C PHE A 10 -7.93 -12.87 -19.69
N SER A 11 -8.59 -11.78 -19.27
CA SER A 11 -9.65 -11.85 -18.24
C SER A 11 -10.83 -12.71 -18.69
N ARG A 12 -11.29 -12.58 -19.94
CA ARG A 12 -12.38 -13.39 -20.49
C ARG A 12 -12.03 -14.87 -20.65
N MET A 13 -10.74 -15.18 -20.80
CA MET A 13 -10.25 -16.56 -20.89
C MET A 13 -10.26 -17.27 -19.52
N VAL A 14 -9.96 -16.54 -18.44
CA VAL A 14 -9.99 -17.05 -17.06
C VAL A 14 -11.41 -17.36 -16.60
N ASP A 15 -12.40 -16.53 -16.93
CA ASP A 15 -13.81 -16.75 -16.57
C ASP A 15 -14.43 -18.00 -17.22
N ARG A 16 -13.88 -18.43 -18.36
CA ARG A 16 -14.28 -19.63 -19.10
C ARG A 16 -13.51 -20.90 -18.68
N SER A 17 -12.55 -20.79 -17.76
CA SER A 17 -11.65 -21.89 -17.42
C SER A 17 -12.19 -22.77 -16.26
N PRO A 18 -12.05 -24.10 -16.31
CA PRO A 18 -12.71 -24.99 -15.36
C PRO A 18 -12.09 -24.98 -13.94
N PHE A 19 -12.85 -25.46 -12.95
CA PHE A 19 -12.53 -25.41 -11.51
C PHE A 19 -11.13 -25.96 -11.14
N PHE A 20 -10.57 -26.89 -11.92
CA PHE A 20 -9.31 -27.57 -11.64
C PHE A 20 -8.04 -26.72 -11.85
N ALA A 21 -8.10 -25.58 -12.55
CA ALA A 21 -6.94 -24.70 -12.78
C ALA A 21 -6.72 -23.63 -11.69
N ARG A 22 -7.74 -23.37 -10.85
CA ARG A 22 -7.74 -22.39 -9.76
C ARG A 22 -6.61 -22.56 -8.71
N PRO A 23 -6.23 -23.78 -8.28
CA PRO A 23 -5.15 -23.94 -7.30
C PRO A 23 -3.77 -23.56 -7.85
N LEU A 24 -3.50 -23.79 -9.14
CA LEU A 24 -2.22 -23.45 -9.77
C LEU A 24 -2.04 -21.93 -9.88
N ILE A 25 -3.11 -21.20 -10.24
CA ILE A 25 -3.12 -19.73 -10.32
C ILE A 25 -2.89 -19.08 -8.94
N ARG A 26 -3.45 -19.65 -7.87
CA ARG A 26 -3.15 -19.22 -6.48
C ARG A 26 -1.70 -19.42 -6.10
N ILE A 27 -1.06 -20.50 -6.56
CA ILE A 27 0.36 -20.77 -6.30
C ILE A 27 1.23 -19.77 -7.04
N ILE A 28 0.92 -19.45 -8.31
CA ILE A 28 1.65 -18.45 -9.09
C ILE A 28 1.49 -17.04 -8.49
N LYS A 29 0.27 -16.65 -8.10
CA LYS A 29 0.00 -15.39 -7.36
C LYS A 29 0.84 -15.35 -6.07
N ARG A 30 0.78 -16.38 -5.24
CA ARG A 30 1.57 -16.47 -3.99
C ARG A 30 3.08 -16.45 -4.23
N SER A 31 3.57 -17.03 -5.32
CA SER A 31 5.00 -17.03 -5.66
C SER A 31 5.44 -15.67 -6.17
N PHE A 32 4.65 -15.00 -7.00
CA PHE A 32 4.92 -13.65 -7.50
C PHE A 32 4.87 -12.61 -6.36
N ASP A 33 3.85 -12.72 -5.51
CA ASP A 33 3.66 -11.94 -4.29
C ASP A 33 4.86 -12.10 -3.33
N ARG A 34 5.33 -13.34 -3.09
CA ARG A 34 6.45 -13.62 -2.19
C ARG A 34 7.83 -13.27 -2.75
N GLN A 35 8.03 -13.44 -4.05
CA GLN A 35 9.38 -13.45 -4.65
C GLN A 35 9.73 -12.13 -5.35
N PHE A 36 8.72 -11.31 -5.70
CA PHE A 36 8.92 -10.00 -6.34
C PHE A 36 8.29 -8.84 -5.57
N LEU A 37 7.04 -8.97 -5.10
CA LEU A 37 6.34 -7.86 -4.43
C LEU A 37 6.86 -7.63 -3.02
N ASN A 38 6.92 -8.65 -2.17
CA ASN A 38 7.43 -8.51 -0.80
C ASN A 38 8.84 -7.91 -0.71
N PRO A 39 9.88 -8.41 -1.41
CA PRO A 39 11.21 -7.82 -1.31
C PRO A 39 11.26 -6.37 -1.81
N THR A 40 10.49 -6.05 -2.86
CA THR A 40 10.40 -4.67 -3.38
C THR A 40 9.70 -3.74 -2.38
N LEU A 41 8.63 -4.20 -1.71
CA LEU A 41 7.93 -3.42 -0.69
C LEU A 41 8.81 -3.17 0.53
N TYR A 42 9.58 -4.17 0.98
CA TYR A 42 10.56 -3.97 2.06
C TYR A 42 11.68 -3.03 1.67
N GLN A 43 12.15 -3.08 0.41
CA GLN A 43 13.14 -2.13 -0.10
C GLN A 43 12.58 -0.71 -0.11
N GLN A 44 11.35 -0.53 -0.62
CA GLN A 44 10.66 0.77 -0.62
C GLN A 44 10.43 1.29 0.80
N MET A 45 9.98 0.44 1.71
CA MET A 45 9.81 0.81 3.12
C MET A 45 11.14 1.21 3.75
N THR A 46 12.23 0.51 3.42
CA THR A 46 13.57 0.84 3.91
C THR A 46 14.03 2.21 3.40
N LEU A 47 13.76 2.55 2.14
CA LEU A 47 14.07 3.87 1.58
C LEU A 47 13.23 4.98 2.25
N ILE A 48 11.94 4.73 2.47
CA ILE A 48 11.04 5.66 3.18
C ILE A 48 11.55 5.88 4.60
N GLU A 49 11.89 4.80 5.31
CA GLU A 49 12.42 4.86 6.67
C GLU A 49 13.72 5.66 6.74
N GLN A 50 14.67 5.41 5.84
CA GLN A 50 15.93 6.15 5.78
C GLN A 50 15.71 7.64 5.53
N HIS A 51 14.77 7.98 4.64
CA HIS A 51 14.41 9.38 4.36
C HIS A 51 13.80 10.05 5.60
N LEU A 52 12.77 9.43 6.19
CA LEU A 52 12.06 9.96 7.36
C LEU A 52 12.87 9.92 8.66
N ALA A 53 13.94 9.13 8.71
CA ALA A 53 14.90 9.15 9.82
C ALA A 53 15.70 10.47 9.87
N THR A 54 15.82 11.16 8.74
CA THR A 54 16.59 12.42 8.62
C THR A 54 15.71 13.63 8.30
N HIS A 55 14.47 13.43 7.86
CA HIS A 55 13.54 14.49 7.48
C HIS A 55 12.21 14.37 8.24
N THR A 56 11.67 15.52 8.64
CA THR A 56 10.36 15.58 9.32
C THR A 56 9.20 15.20 8.39
N TRP A 57 9.27 15.63 7.13
CA TRP A 57 8.28 15.42 6.07
C TRP A 57 8.96 14.98 4.76
N PHE A 58 8.17 14.48 3.80
CA PHE A 58 8.73 14.00 2.54
C PHE A 58 9.46 15.08 1.73
N ALA A 59 9.01 16.33 1.81
CA ALA A 59 9.62 17.46 1.11
C ALA A 59 10.54 18.33 1.99
N GLY A 60 10.99 17.82 3.15
CA GLY A 60 11.89 18.54 4.06
C GLY A 60 11.26 18.87 5.41
N GLU A 61 11.35 20.14 5.83
CA GLU A 61 10.90 20.57 7.17
C GLU A 61 9.43 20.99 7.23
N ALA A 62 8.79 21.24 6.09
CA ALA A 62 7.38 21.64 6.01
C ALA A 62 6.50 20.56 5.38
N PHE A 63 5.28 20.43 5.90
CA PHE A 63 4.25 19.56 5.32
C PHE A 63 3.87 20.05 3.91
N SER A 64 3.71 19.13 2.97
CA SER A 64 3.55 19.46 1.56
C SER A 64 2.57 18.54 0.83
N ALA A 65 2.34 18.83 -0.45
CA ALA A 65 1.58 17.94 -1.33
C ALA A 65 2.19 16.53 -1.44
N ALA A 66 3.51 16.39 -1.25
CA ALA A 66 4.16 15.09 -1.24
C ALA A 66 3.64 14.22 -0.08
N ASP A 67 3.45 14.81 1.10
CA ASP A 67 2.91 14.10 2.25
C ASP A 67 1.45 13.69 2.01
N ILE A 68 0.63 14.58 1.45
CA ILE A 68 -0.77 14.25 1.09
C ILE A 68 -0.84 13.01 0.18
N MET A 69 0.07 12.91 -0.81
CA MET A 69 0.14 11.75 -1.69
C MET A 69 0.66 10.49 -0.97
N MET A 70 1.65 10.65 -0.09
CA MET A 70 2.34 9.53 0.55
C MET A 70 1.57 8.92 1.72
N VAL A 71 0.76 9.69 2.45
CA VAL A 71 0.09 9.23 3.68
C VAL A 71 -0.68 7.93 3.48
N PHE A 72 -1.49 7.83 2.44
CA PHE A 72 -2.28 6.62 2.19
C PHE A 72 -1.40 5.43 1.80
N LEU A 73 -0.32 5.67 1.05
CA LEU A 73 0.64 4.63 0.65
C LEU A 73 1.41 4.10 1.86
N VAL A 74 1.87 5.00 2.73
CA VAL A 74 2.58 4.66 3.98
C VAL A 74 1.65 3.89 4.92
N GLU A 75 0.40 4.32 5.08
CA GLU A 75 -0.59 3.61 5.90
C GLU A 75 -0.83 2.19 5.37
N ALA A 76 -0.98 2.02 4.05
CA ALA A 76 -1.12 0.71 3.44
C ALA A 76 0.12 -0.17 3.68
N LEU A 77 1.34 0.36 3.47
CA LEU A 77 2.59 -0.36 3.72
C LEU A 77 2.72 -0.80 5.19
N LEU A 78 2.39 0.08 6.15
CA LEU A 78 2.39 -0.23 7.58
C LEU A 78 1.34 -1.29 7.95
N ASN A 79 0.23 -1.39 7.22
CA ASN A 79 -0.75 -2.45 7.44
C ASN A 79 -0.32 -3.79 6.82
N LEU A 80 0.49 -3.75 5.77
CA LEU A 80 0.96 -4.93 5.03
C LEU A 80 2.20 -5.58 5.65
N ILE A 81 3.11 -4.79 6.22
CA ILE A 81 4.37 -5.30 6.77
C ILE A 81 4.16 -5.87 8.19
N PRO A 82 4.38 -7.18 8.41
CA PRO A 82 4.13 -7.81 9.71
C PRO A 82 5.03 -7.30 10.83
N ASP A 83 6.29 -6.98 10.52
CA ASP A 83 7.33 -6.52 11.45
C ASP A 83 7.56 -5.00 11.37
N LYS A 84 6.49 -4.23 11.15
CA LYS A 84 6.52 -2.77 10.95
C LYS A 84 7.23 -1.98 12.06
N GLN A 85 7.38 -2.57 13.25
CA GLN A 85 8.14 -2.02 14.37
C GLN A 85 9.61 -1.76 14.03
N ARG A 86 10.14 -2.39 12.97
CA ARG A 86 11.48 -2.12 12.44
C ARG A 86 11.62 -0.77 11.73
N PHE A 87 10.51 -0.05 11.52
CA PHE A 87 10.46 1.23 10.82
C PHE A 87 9.92 2.35 11.74
N PRO A 88 10.65 2.69 12.83
CA PRO A 88 10.20 3.65 13.83
C PRO A 88 10.02 5.08 13.27
N ALA A 89 10.86 5.55 12.35
CA ALA A 89 10.72 6.89 11.77
C ALA A 89 9.44 7.01 10.95
N THR A 90 9.11 5.96 10.18
CA THR A 90 7.87 5.86 9.41
C THR A 90 6.63 5.80 10.31
N LEU A 91 6.72 5.05 11.43
CA LEU A 91 5.67 5.03 12.44
C LEU A 91 5.46 6.42 13.08
N ASN A 92 6.55 7.09 13.45
CA ASN A 92 6.51 8.44 14.02
C ASN A 92 5.93 9.46 13.03
N TYR A 93 6.29 9.35 11.75
CA TYR A 93 5.69 10.14 10.68
C TYR A 93 4.17 9.95 10.62
N MET A 94 3.70 8.70 10.64
CA MET A 94 2.26 8.42 10.58
C MET A 94 1.51 8.98 11.80
N GLN A 95 2.10 8.87 13.00
CA GLN A 95 1.54 9.48 14.20
C GLN A 95 1.47 11.01 14.08
N ARG A 96 2.52 11.64 13.53
CA ARG A 96 2.57 13.09 13.30
C ARG A 96 1.47 13.55 12.35
N VAL A 97 1.25 12.82 11.25
CA VAL A 97 0.17 13.10 10.30
C VAL A 97 -1.20 13.00 10.98
N GLN A 98 -1.44 11.92 11.73
CA GLN A 98 -2.72 11.68 12.41
C GLN A 98 -3.02 12.76 13.47
N ALA A 99 -1.98 13.37 14.04
CA ALA A 99 -2.11 14.45 15.01
C ALA A 99 -2.41 15.83 14.39
N LEU A 100 -2.36 15.98 13.05
CA LEU A 100 -2.67 17.26 12.41
C LEU A 100 -4.17 17.54 12.45
N ASP A 101 -4.56 18.69 13.00
CA ASP A 101 -5.96 19.16 13.01
C ASP A 101 -6.56 19.21 11.60
N SER A 102 -5.76 19.65 10.61
CA SER A 102 -6.18 19.71 9.21
C SER A 102 -6.44 18.32 8.62
N PHE A 103 -5.66 17.32 9.02
CA PHE A 103 -5.85 15.94 8.58
C PHE A 103 -7.11 15.34 9.22
N GLN A 104 -7.33 15.56 10.52
CA GLN A 104 -8.55 15.13 11.20
C GLN A 104 -9.80 15.79 10.61
N ALA A 105 -9.75 17.10 10.34
CA ALA A 105 -10.84 17.80 9.68
C ALA A 105 -11.12 17.24 8.27
N ALA A 106 -10.07 16.91 7.51
CA ALA A 106 -10.20 16.29 6.20
C ALA A 106 -10.82 14.89 6.28
N GLN A 107 -10.46 14.08 7.29
CA GLN A 107 -11.04 12.77 7.53
C GLN A 107 -12.54 12.87 7.85
N ILE A 108 -12.94 13.80 8.72
CA ILE A 108 -14.35 14.02 9.05
C ILE A 108 -15.13 14.45 7.81
N LYS A 109 -14.61 15.45 7.07
CA LYS A 109 -15.26 15.97 5.85
C LYS A 109 -15.36 14.92 4.75
N GLY A 110 -14.33 14.10 4.61
CA GLY A 110 -14.25 13.01 3.64
C GLY A 110 -14.94 11.72 4.08
N GLN A 111 -15.55 11.70 5.28
CA GLN A 111 -16.17 10.51 5.88
C GLN A 111 -15.22 9.30 5.88
N TRP A 112 -13.95 9.55 6.19
CA TRP A 112 -12.90 8.54 6.16
C TRP A 112 -13.20 7.39 7.12
N ASN A 113 -13.11 6.16 6.62
CA ASN A 113 -13.30 4.94 7.40
C ASN A 113 -12.05 4.05 7.30
N SER A 114 -11.27 4.01 8.38
CA SER A 114 -10.06 3.18 8.46
C SER A 114 -10.34 1.68 8.35
N THR A 115 -11.51 1.23 8.78
CA THR A 115 -11.92 -0.18 8.72
C THR A 115 -12.21 -0.59 7.28
N GLU A 116 -12.89 0.25 6.52
CA GLU A 116 -13.12 0.03 5.08
C GLU A 116 -11.82 0.07 4.29
N HIS A 117 -10.91 1.00 4.62
CA HIS A 117 -9.59 1.07 4.00
C HIS A 117 -8.76 -0.19 4.25
N GLN A 118 -8.74 -0.68 5.49
CA GLN A 118 -8.08 -1.94 5.84
C GLN A 118 -8.74 -3.14 5.15
N ALA A 119 -10.08 -3.16 5.05
CA ALA A 119 -10.82 -4.18 4.32
C ALA A 119 -10.52 -4.15 2.80
N TYR A 120 -10.32 -2.96 2.22
CA TYR A 120 -9.96 -2.78 0.81
C TYR A 120 -8.58 -3.36 0.51
N TRP A 121 -7.59 -3.06 1.34
CA TRP A 121 -6.20 -3.54 1.15
C TRP A 121 -6.00 -5.01 1.55
N SER A 122 -6.81 -5.56 2.45
CA SER A 122 -6.76 -6.98 2.78
C SER A 122 -7.31 -7.88 1.66
N LYS A 123 -8.33 -7.42 0.93
CA LYS A 123 -8.92 -8.16 -0.20
C LYS A 123 -8.01 -8.24 -1.42
N THR A 124 -7.13 -7.27 -1.60
CA THR A 124 -6.17 -7.24 -2.73
C THR A 124 -5.17 -8.40 -2.67
N TRP A 125 -5.11 -9.13 -1.54
CA TRP A 125 -4.12 -10.17 -1.33
C TRP A 125 -4.63 -11.59 -1.04
N ALA A 126 -5.95 -11.84 -1.10
CA ALA A 126 -6.47 -13.22 -1.13
C ALA A 126 -6.25 -13.86 -2.52
#